data_AF-A0A952S6V0-F1
#
_entry.id   AF-A0A952S6V0-F1
#
_cell.length_a   1.000
_cell.length_b   1.000
_cell.length_c   1.000
_cell.angle_alpha   90.00
_cell.angle_beta   90.00
_cell.angle_gamma   90.00
#
_symmetry.space_group_name_H-M   'P 1'
#
loop_
_entity.id
_entity.type
_entity.pdbx_description
1 polymer ?
#
loop_
_entity_poly.entity_id
_entity_poly.type
_entity_poly.pdbx_seq_one_letter_code
_entity_poly.pdbx_strand_id
1 'polypeptide(L)'
;MNNLTKALILVVAVIGIGAALVYWKQNVAVHSAGDFSSITREEVELLIADAAKREPMALKQLADNPDLRKRQLESMKQLLAFASDAQRHGVASKPLNRNELVNIRNEVIAMNYDRSINADKGQMPQFGFISEDQVKAFWAGGDQSQQGFFDKLKNGIGLGKRDNEVAFTKFLDTKVALLAEANPAAKDRPLSDSDKEQAREFFAKIMIYVDEYNDKLAKGEIDETLAKRIGLQVKLQQAQFLARIYSEEVAKRIEVTDEDVAKYIAEHPEFDTSEKRAKAEEILARAKAGEDFAALANEFSEDPGNGPMGEGGEKRGGLYEKITQGQMVKPFEEAALALEPGQIAPQLVETDYGFHIIKLEKKSEQPAAEAPPAAEGQPPAPAQGGITYDARHILISTGYKDESNPFGREVPIKAYVKQKLEEERQKKAIDDIVAANNVQVPDDFSVPEVTDEQMKQMLDAQQPAFGDDGH
;
A
#
# COMPACT_ATOMS: atom_id res chain seq x y z
N MET A 1 5.49 -1.72 -2.10
CA MET A 1 4.56 -0.62 -1.74
C MET A 1 5.30 0.32 -0.80
N ASN A 2 5.46 1.60 -1.18
CA ASN A 2 6.27 2.57 -0.42
C ASN A 2 5.55 3.03 0.87
N ASN A 3 6.26 3.74 1.75
CA ASN A 3 5.72 4.14 3.05
C ASN A 3 4.64 5.24 2.96
N LEU A 4 4.66 6.08 1.92
CA LEU A 4 3.62 7.09 1.66
C LEU A 4 2.29 6.43 1.23
N THR A 5 2.34 5.47 0.31
CA THR A 5 1.20 4.65 -0.12
C THR A 5 0.68 3.81 1.05
N LYS A 6 1.55 3.24 1.90
CA LYS A 6 1.12 2.56 3.15
C LYS A 6 0.42 3.52 4.10
N ALA A 7 0.95 4.72 4.33
CA ALA A 7 0.34 5.71 5.22
C ALA A 7 -1.06 6.12 4.73
N LEU A 8 -1.22 6.39 3.43
CA LEU A 8 -2.53 6.67 2.84
C LEU A 8 -3.48 5.48 2.85
N ILE A 9 -3.00 4.25 2.66
CA ILE A 9 -3.82 3.03 2.83
C ILE A 9 -4.24 2.85 4.29
N LEU A 10 -3.41 3.25 5.25
CA LEU A 10 -3.74 3.20 6.68
C LEU A 10 -4.78 4.28 7.03
N VAL A 11 -4.69 5.48 6.44
CA VAL A 11 -5.77 6.49 6.48
C VAL A 11 -7.06 5.96 5.85
N VAL A 12 -6.99 5.25 4.72
CA VAL A 12 -8.15 4.60 4.07
C VAL A 12 -8.78 3.51 4.95
N ALA A 13 -7.97 2.68 5.62
CA ALA A 13 -8.45 1.63 6.52
C ALA A 13 -9.08 2.20 7.79
N VAL A 14 -8.59 3.34 8.27
CA VAL A 14 -9.12 4.05 9.45
C VAL A 14 -10.40 4.85 9.12
N ILE A 15 -10.60 5.24 7.86
CA ILE A 15 -11.87 5.78 7.32
C ILE A 15 -12.78 4.62 6.85
N GLY A 16 -12.58 3.42 7.40
CA GLY A 16 -13.06 2.12 6.93
C GLY A 16 -14.54 1.79 7.11
N ILE A 17 -15.46 2.77 7.03
CA ILE A 17 -16.89 2.50 6.87
C ILE A 17 -17.39 3.24 5.63
N GLY A 18 -17.92 2.51 4.65
CA GLY A 18 -18.57 3.15 3.50
C GLY A 18 -19.88 3.84 3.87
N ALA A 19 -19.88 5.16 4.14
CA ALA A 19 -20.89 6.17 3.74
C ALA A 19 -20.59 7.62 4.23
N ALA A 20 -21.17 8.75 3.72
CA ALA A 20 -21.63 9.16 2.37
C ALA A 20 -22.18 10.65 2.30
N LEU A 21 -22.55 11.21 1.10
CA LEU A 21 -23.12 12.56 0.60
C LEU A 21 -22.65 13.84 1.36
N VAL A 22 -22.39 14.97 0.68
CA VAL A 22 -23.44 15.98 0.33
C VAL A 22 -23.36 16.56 -1.10
N TYR A 23 -24.50 17.15 -1.48
CA TYR A 23 -24.90 18.01 -2.60
C TYR A 23 -24.35 19.46 -2.61
N TRP A 24 -24.34 20.13 -3.77
CA TRP A 24 -24.79 21.53 -3.90
C TRP A 24 -25.31 21.84 -5.32
N LYS A 25 -26.03 22.95 -5.51
CA LYS A 25 -26.97 23.14 -6.63
C LYS A 25 -26.45 24.06 -7.76
N GLN A 26 -26.69 23.62 -9.00
CA GLN A 26 -26.69 24.36 -10.27
C GLN A 26 -25.40 25.09 -10.73
N ASN A 27 -24.61 24.35 -11.51
CA ASN A 27 -24.63 24.60 -12.97
C ASN A 27 -24.39 23.29 -13.73
N VAL A 28 -25.12 23.05 -14.83
CA VAL A 28 -24.95 21.83 -15.64
C VAL A 28 -23.77 22.03 -16.59
N ALA A 29 -22.58 21.68 -16.10
CA ALA A 29 -21.40 21.43 -16.93
C ALA A 29 -20.84 20.06 -16.55
N VAL A 30 -20.69 19.18 -17.54
CA VAL A 30 -20.21 17.80 -17.34
C VAL A 30 -18.67 17.82 -17.27
N HIS A 31 -18.08 16.92 -16.46
CA HIS A 31 -16.65 16.55 -16.39
C HIS A 31 -15.68 17.37 -15.51
N SER A 32 -15.87 17.40 -14.18
CA SER A 32 -14.75 17.60 -13.24
C SER A 32 -14.82 16.67 -12.03
N ALA A 33 -13.66 16.36 -11.44
CA ALA A 33 -13.59 15.83 -10.07
C ALA A 33 -14.17 16.87 -9.09
N GLY A 34 -14.68 16.40 -7.94
CA GLY A 34 -15.25 17.29 -6.91
C GLY A 34 -14.25 18.28 -6.32
N ASP A 35 -14.74 19.32 -5.65
CA ASP A 35 -13.87 20.22 -4.89
C ASP A 35 -13.37 19.50 -3.61
N PHE A 36 -12.06 19.44 -3.44
CA PHE A 36 -11.39 18.85 -2.28
C PHE A 36 -10.73 19.89 -1.36
N SER A 37 -10.96 21.18 -1.60
CA SER A 37 -10.38 22.26 -0.78
C SER A 37 -11.05 22.44 0.59
N SER A 38 -12.20 21.80 0.82
CA SER A 38 -12.90 21.86 2.10
C SER A 38 -13.79 20.64 2.37
N ILE A 39 -14.15 20.45 3.64
CA ILE A 39 -15.30 19.65 4.10
C ILE A 39 -16.10 20.49 5.09
N THR A 40 -17.44 20.48 5.01
CA THR A 40 -18.27 21.28 5.94
C THR A 40 -18.47 20.57 7.28
N ARG A 41 -18.92 21.31 8.29
CA ARG A 41 -19.22 20.72 9.60
C ARG A 41 -20.33 19.68 9.51
N GLU A 42 -21.36 19.96 8.72
CA GLU A 42 -22.46 19.04 8.45
C GLU A 42 -21.97 17.78 7.73
N GLU A 43 -21.06 17.91 6.76
CA GLU A 43 -20.40 16.76 6.12
C GLU A 43 -19.64 15.89 7.13
N VAL A 44 -18.91 16.49 8.09
CA VAL A 44 -18.21 15.76 9.16
C VAL A 44 -19.20 15.07 10.11
N GLU A 45 -20.24 15.77 10.56
CA GLU A 45 -21.27 15.22 11.45
C GLU A 45 -22.06 14.08 10.76
N LEU A 46 -22.24 14.12 9.43
CA LEU A 46 -22.87 13.05 8.64
C LEU A 46 -22.02 11.76 8.56
N LEU A 47 -20.70 11.87 8.44
CA LEU A 47 -19.79 10.71 8.52
C LEU A 47 -19.85 10.05 9.90
N ILE A 48 -19.79 10.88 10.94
CA ILE A 48 -19.85 10.47 12.34
C ILE A 48 -21.20 9.80 12.64
N ALA A 49 -22.32 10.32 12.11
CA ALA A 49 -23.65 9.75 12.29
C ALA A 49 -23.86 8.39 11.58
N ASP A 50 -23.16 8.11 10.48
CA ASP A 50 -23.20 6.78 9.86
C ASP A 50 -22.29 5.79 10.61
N ALA A 51 -21.10 6.24 11.04
CA ALA A 51 -20.21 5.45 11.89
C ALA A 51 -20.88 5.04 13.21
N ALA A 52 -21.65 5.94 13.84
CA ALA A 52 -22.42 5.66 15.06
C ALA A 52 -23.38 4.46 14.94
N LYS A 53 -23.87 4.17 13.73
CA LYS A 53 -24.81 3.06 13.48
C LYS A 53 -24.12 1.72 13.23
N ARG A 54 -22.82 1.71 12.93
CA ARG A 54 -22.10 0.53 12.43
C ARG A 54 -20.90 0.15 13.31
N GLU A 55 -20.23 1.14 13.88
CA GLU A 55 -19.10 0.97 14.80
C GLU A 55 -19.28 1.87 16.05
N PRO A 56 -20.27 1.59 16.92
CA PRO A 56 -20.48 2.37 18.14
C PRO A 56 -19.23 2.40 19.04
N MET A 57 -18.42 1.34 19.07
CA MET A 57 -17.13 1.33 19.77
C MET A 57 -16.10 2.33 19.20
N ALA A 58 -16.02 2.48 17.88
CA ALA A 58 -15.10 3.44 17.25
C ALA A 58 -15.56 4.88 17.55
N LEU A 59 -16.88 5.12 17.52
CA LEU A 59 -17.46 6.41 17.90
C LEU A 59 -17.15 6.78 19.35
N LYS A 60 -17.29 5.83 20.27
CA LYS A 60 -16.95 6.01 21.69
C LYS A 60 -15.47 6.34 21.88
N GLN A 61 -14.57 5.62 21.21
CA GLN A 61 -13.13 5.94 21.25
C GLN A 61 -12.83 7.34 20.70
N LEU A 62 -13.55 7.78 19.65
CA LEU A 62 -13.40 9.13 19.06
C LEU A 62 -13.96 10.24 19.97
N ALA A 63 -14.99 9.93 20.76
CA ALA A 63 -15.52 10.81 21.79
C ALA A 63 -14.52 10.95 22.95
N ASP A 64 -14.06 9.83 23.51
CA ASP A 64 -13.25 9.73 24.72
C ASP A 64 -11.77 10.12 24.52
N ASN A 65 -11.25 10.11 23.29
CA ASN A 65 -9.83 10.34 22.99
C ASN A 65 -9.59 11.57 22.07
N PRO A 66 -9.22 12.74 22.64
CA PRO A 66 -8.90 13.94 21.87
C PRO A 66 -7.76 13.78 20.86
N ASP A 67 -6.72 12.99 21.18
CA ASP A 67 -5.59 12.75 20.28
C ASP A 67 -5.96 11.84 19.11
N LEU A 68 -6.88 10.91 19.30
CA LEU A 68 -7.49 10.15 18.21
C LEU A 68 -8.29 11.09 17.30
N ARG A 69 -9.14 11.95 17.88
CA ARG A 69 -9.93 12.94 17.13
C ARG A 69 -9.05 13.87 16.29
N LYS A 70 -7.99 14.42 16.88
CA LYS A 70 -7.02 15.27 16.17
C LYS A 70 -6.35 14.51 15.01
N ARG A 71 -5.94 13.25 15.23
CA ARG A 71 -5.34 12.42 14.17
C ARG A 71 -6.31 12.12 13.03
N GLN A 72 -7.61 11.92 13.29
CA GLN A 72 -8.61 11.76 12.23
C GLN A 72 -8.73 13.02 11.36
N LEU A 73 -8.75 14.20 11.99
CA LEU A 73 -8.88 15.48 11.27
C LEU A 73 -7.66 15.76 10.40
N GLU A 74 -6.45 15.58 10.92
CA GLU A 74 -5.23 15.71 10.11
C GLU A 74 -5.17 14.66 8.98
N SER A 75 -5.62 13.43 9.23
CA SER A 75 -5.70 12.38 8.19
C SER A 75 -6.66 12.76 7.05
N MET A 76 -7.83 13.30 7.39
CA MET A 76 -8.81 13.78 6.41
C MET A 76 -8.34 15.02 5.66
N LYS A 77 -7.69 15.96 6.37
CA LYS A 77 -7.05 17.15 5.78
C LYS A 77 -5.94 16.77 4.81
N GLN A 78 -5.10 15.79 5.17
CA GLN A 78 -4.06 15.25 4.29
C GLN A 78 -4.67 14.57 3.05
N LEU A 79 -5.66 13.71 3.22
CA LEU A 79 -6.37 13.05 2.12
C LEU A 79 -6.91 14.06 1.10
N LEU A 80 -7.63 15.07 1.59
CA LEU A 80 -8.20 16.14 0.78
C LEU A 80 -7.12 17.03 0.15
N ALA A 81 -6.02 17.32 0.86
CA ALA A 81 -4.91 18.11 0.33
C ALA A 81 -4.20 17.39 -0.83
N PHE A 82 -3.93 16.10 -0.69
CA PHE A 82 -3.36 15.28 -1.76
C PHE A 82 -4.30 15.18 -2.97
N ALA A 83 -5.62 15.09 -2.75
CA ALA A 83 -6.59 15.08 -3.83
C ALA A 83 -6.69 16.43 -4.56
N SER A 84 -6.65 17.55 -3.82
CA SER A 84 -6.59 18.90 -4.37
C SER A 84 -5.31 19.14 -5.17
N ASP A 85 -4.16 18.69 -4.65
CA ASP A 85 -2.87 18.83 -5.32
C ASP A 85 -2.79 17.99 -6.59
N ALA A 86 -3.38 16.78 -6.57
CA ALA A 86 -3.54 15.94 -7.74
C ALA A 86 -4.38 16.62 -8.84
N GLN A 87 -5.45 17.35 -8.48
CA GLN A 87 -6.21 18.16 -9.45
C GLN A 87 -5.35 19.28 -10.04
N ARG A 88 -4.62 20.03 -9.19
CA ARG A 88 -3.74 21.15 -9.61
C ARG A 88 -2.66 20.69 -10.58
N HIS A 89 -2.10 19.50 -10.37
CA HIS A 89 -1.11 18.87 -11.25
C HIS A 89 -1.72 18.10 -12.43
N GLY A 90 -3.01 18.26 -12.71
CA GLY A 90 -3.68 17.69 -13.88
C GLY A 90 -3.92 16.18 -13.82
N VAL A 91 -3.62 15.51 -12.69
CA VAL A 91 -3.78 14.06 -12.51
C VAL A 91 -5.24 13.65 -12.74
N ALA A 92 -6.19 14.41 -12.23
CA ALA A 92 -7.62 14.18 -12.43
C ALA A 92 -8.09 14.37 -13.89
N SER A 93 -7.35 15.12 -14.71
CA SER A 93 -7.69 15.35 -16.13
C SER A 93 -7.17 14.28 -17.09
N LYS A 94 -6.23 13.42 -16.65
CA LYS A 94 -5.72 12.30 -17.45
C LYS A 94 -6.89 11.41 -17.89
N PRO A 95 -6.98 10.97 -19.17
CA PRO A 95 -8.18 10.29 -19.68
C PRO A 95 -8.63 9.07 -18.87
N LEU A 96 -7.70 8.23 -18.43
CA LEU A 96 -7.96 7.06 -17.58
C LEU A 96 -8.59 7.49 -16.24
N ASN A 97 -7.90 8.38 -15.53
CA ASN A 97 -8.34 8.88 -14.22
C ASN A 97 -9.70 9.57 -14.29
N ARG A 98 -9.95 10.39 -15.32
CA ARG A 98 -11.23 11.05 -15.55
C ARG A 98 -12.37 10.03 -15.75
N ASN A 99 -12.11 8.92 -16.42
CA ASN A 99 -13.10 7.86 -16.59
C ASN A 99 -13.35 7.15 -15.25
N GLU A 100 -12.30 6.83 -14.49
CA GLU A 100 -12.45 6.15 -13.21
C GLU A 100 -13.15 7.01 -12.15
N LEU A 101 -12.92 8.33 -12.14
CA LEU A 101 -13.67 9.27 -11.31
C LEU A 101 -15.18 9.23 -11.59
N VAL A 102 -15.59 8.93 -12.83
CA VAL A 102 -17.00 8.71 -13.20
C VAL A 102 -17.47 7.31 -12.77
N ASN A 103 -16.65 6.28 -12.93
CA ASN A 103 -16.96 4.92 -12.47
C ASN A 103 -17.20 4.90 -10.95
N ILE A 104 -16.26 5.44 -10.16
CA ILE A 104 -16.36 5.61 -8.70
C ILE A 104 -17.66 6.32 -8.32
N ARG A 105 -18.01 7.41 -9.02
CA ARG A 105 -19.27 8.12 -8.78
C ARG A 105 -20.48 7.23 -8.98
N ASN A 106 -20.53 6.51 -10.11
CA ASN A 106 -21.66 5.65 -10.47
C ASN A 106 -21.78 4.45 -9.53
N GLU A 107 -20.67 3.79 -9.21
CA GLU A 107 -20.58 2.71 -8.22
C GLU A 107 -21.10 3.18 -6.85
N VAL A 108 -20.54 4.26 -6.30
CA VAL A 108 -20.97 4.82 -5.01
C VAL A 108 -22.46 5.19 -5.01
N ILE A 109 -22.99 5.76 -6.09
CA ILE A 109 -24.42 6.05 -6.22
C ILE A 109 -25.24 4.76 -6.16
N ALA A 110 -24.98 3.80 -7.05
CA ALA A 110 -25.74 2.57 -7.12
C ALA A 110 -25.70 1.79 -5.80
N MET A 111 -24.52 1.59 -5.22
CA MET A 111 -24.32 0.76 -4.02
C MET A 111 -25.05 1.28 -2.79
N ASN A 112 -25.14 2.61 -2.62
CA ASN A 112 -25.82 3.20 -1.47
C ASN A 112 -27.31 3.43 -1.72
N TYR A 113 -27.68 3.71 -2.96
CA TYR A 113 -29.09 3.79 -3.34
C TYR A 113 -29.77 2.43 -3.15
N ASP A 114 -29.16 1.35 -3.70
CA ASP A 114 -29.57 -0.06 -3.49
C ASP A 114 -29.77 -0.37 -1.99
N ARG A 115 -28.74 -0.14 -1.18
CA ARG A 115 -28.79 -0.35 0.27
C ARG A 115 -29.91 0.44 0.94
N SER A 116 -30.21 1.65 0.47
CA SER A 116 -31.22 2.50 1.09
C SER A 116 -32.65 2.13 0.69
N ILE A 117 -32.92 1.76 -0.56
CA ILE A 117 -34.28 1.42 -1.04
C ILE A 117 -34.69 -0.02 -0.74
N ASN A 118 -33.73 -0.84 -0.28
CA ASN A 118 -33.92 -2.25 0.04
C ASN A 118 -33.59 -2.58 1.50
N ALA A 119 -33.37 -1.57 2.35
CA ALA A 119 -32.97 -1.73 3.76
C ALA A 119 -33.97 -2.58 4.60
N ASP A 120 -35.24 -2.60 4.19
CA ASP A 120 -36.36 -3.31 4.82
C ASP A 120 -36.65 -4.68 4.19
N LYS A 121 -36.01 -5.03 3.06
CA LYS A 121 -36.36 -6.21 2.23
C LYS A 121 -35.54 -7.47 2.54
N GLY A 122 -34.77 -7.46 3.62
CA GLY A 122 -33.92 -8.57 4.04
C GLY A 122 -32.54 -8.58 3.38
N GLN A 123 -31.68 -9.52 3.79
CA GLN A 123 -30.32 -9.63 3.28
C GLN A 123 -30.30 -10.25 1.88
N MET A 124 -29.82 -9.50 0.90
CA MET A 124 -29.52 -9.97 -0.45
C MET A 124 -28.07 -9.60 -0.81
N PRO A 125 -27.44 -10.31 -1.77
CA PRO A 125 -26.22 -9.82 -2.41
C PRO A 125 -26.43 -8.42 -2.99
N GLN A 126 -25.34 -7.67 -3.12
CA GLN A 126 -25.37 -6.33 -3.73
C GLN A 126 -26.03 -6.37 -5.11
N PHE A 127 -26.96 -5.45 -5.35
CA PHE A 127 -27.80 -5.38 -6.55
C PHE A 127 -28.71 -6.60 -6.80
N GLY A 128 -28.91 -7.47 -5.79
CA GLY A 128 -29.71 -8.69 -5.89
C GLY A 128 -31.21 -8.47 -6.11
N PHE A 129 -31.70 -7.24 -5.90
CA PHE A 129 -33.09 -6.85 -6.20
C PHE A 129 -33.31 -6.39 -7.65
N ILE A 130 -32.25 -6.29 -8.48
CA ILE A 130 -32.39 -6.07 -9.92
C ILE A 130 -32.56 -7.43 -10.62
N SER A 131 -33.69 -7.62 -11.29
CA SER A 131 -33.99 -8.86 -12.02
C SER A 131 -33.18 -9.00 -13.31
N GLU A 132 -33.02 -10.25 -13.77
CA GLU A 132 -32.46 -10.52 -15.10
C GLU A 132 -33.20 -9.76 -16.21
N ASP A 133 -34.52 -9.59 -16.09
CA ASP A 133 -35.32 -8.94 -17.12
C ASP A 133 -35.08 -7.42 -17.16
N GLN A 134 -34.76 -6.80 -16.02
CA GLN A 134 -34.28 -5.41 -15.99
C GLN A 134 -32.90 -5.29 -16.65
N VAL A 135 -31.98 -6.22 -16.40
CA VAL A 135 -30.67 -6.27 -17.08
C VAL A 135 -30.84 -6.50 -18.59
N LYS A 136 -31.70 -7.44 -19.00
CA LYS A 136 -32.05 -7.68 -20.41
C LYS A 136 -32.67 -6.44 -21.03
N ALA A 137 -33.57 -5.72 -20.34
CA ALA A 137 -34.18 -4.49 -20.83
C ALA A 137 -33.16 -3.35 -21.03
N PHE A 138 -32.23 -3.17 -20.09
CA PHE A 138 -31.13 -2.21 -20.20
C PHE A 138 -30.27 -2.44 -21.46
N TRP A 139 -29.97 -3.70 -21.78
CA TRP A 139 -29.21 -4.05 -22.99
C TRP A 139 -30.06 -4.09 -24.27
N ALA A 140 -31.33 -4.47 -24.16
CA ALA A 140 -32.27 -4.45 -25.26
C ALA A 140 -32.66 -3.02 -25.67
N GLY A 141 -32.42 -2.01 -24.82
CA GLY A 141 -32.81 -0.61 -25.03
C GLY A 141 -34.31 -0.49 -25.29
N GLY A 142 -35.11 -1.02 -24.37
CA GLY A 142 -36.56 -1.23 -24.51
C GLY A 142 -37.42 -0.02 -24.17
N ASP A 143 -38.24 0.37 -25.15
CA ASP A 143 -39.53 1.08 -25.15
C ASP A 143 -39.85 2.29 -24.22
N GLN A 144 -40.45 3.32 -24.82
CA GLN A 144 -40.71 4.65 -24.26
C GLN A 144 -42.04 4.75 -23.48
N SER A 145 -42.35 3.81 -22.57
CA SER A 145 -43.66 3.77 -21.89
C SER A 145 -43.76 4.57 -20.58
N GLN A 146 -42.66 5.14 -20.07
CA GLN A 146 -42.69 6.18 -19.03
C GLN A 146 -41.78 7.35 -19.42
N GLN A 147 -42.34 8.39 -20.06
CA GLN A 147 -41.59 9.59 -20.46
C GLN A 147 -41.11 10.40 -19.24
N GLY A 148 -39.92 10.08 -18.73
CA GLY A 148 -39.16 10.97 -17.87
C GLY A 148 -38.62 12.19 -18.64
N PHE A 149 -38.36 13.29 -17.93
CA PHE A 149 -37.75 14.50 -18.51
C PHE A 149 -36.41 14.21 -19.20
N PHE A 150 -35.63 13.27 -18.65
CA PHE A 150 -34.33 12.87 -19.19
C PHE A 150 -34.40 12.08 -20.50
N ASP A 151 -35.47 11.37 -20.82
CA ASP A 151 -35.60 10.69 -22.12
C ASP A 151 -35.83 11.69 -23.26
N LYS A 152 -36.56 12.78 -23.01
CA LYS A 152 -36.65 13.90 -23.95
C LYS A 152 -35.30 14.58 -24.14
N LEU A 153 -34.46 14.63 -23.09
CA LEU A 153 -33.10 15.14 -23.18
C LEU A 153 -32.19 14.20 -24.00
N LYS A 154 -32.13 12.89 -23.68
CA LYS A 154 -31.34 11.86 -24.37
C LYS A 154 -31.66 11.81 -25.88
N ASN A 155 -32.96 11.82 -26.24
CA ASN A 155 -33.39 11.84 -27.64
C ASN A 155 -33.01 13.15 -28.37
N GLY A 156 -32.91 14.28 -27.68
CA GLY A 156 -32.49 15.56 -28.25
C GLY A 156 -31.00 15.66 -28.61
N ILE A 157 -30.18 14.72 -28.13
CA ILE A 157 -28.72 14.65 -28.39
C ILE A 157 -28.30 13.39 -29.17
N GLY A 158 -29.26 12.56 -29.60
CA GLY A 158 -29.02 11.41 -30.48
C GLY A 158 -28.55 10.13 -29.78
N LEU A 159 -28.84 9.95 -28.49
CA LEU A 159 -28.41 8.79 -27.70
C LEU A 159 -29.43 7.64 -27.74
N GLY A 160 -28.96 6.40 -27.98
CA GLY A 160 -29.76 5.18 -28.10
C GLY A 160 -28.93 3.90 -27.82
N LYS A 161 -29.36 2.72 -28.33
CA LYS A 161 -28.76 1.40 -27.97
C LYS A 161 -27.23 1.30 -28.10
N ARG A 162 -26.60 2.12 -28.95
CA ARG A 162 -25.14 2.14 -29.13
C ARG A 162 -24.38 2.66 -27.92
N ASP A 163 -25.01 3.43 -27.04
CA ASP A 163 -24.30 4.14 -25.97
C ASP A 163 -24.04 3.27 -24.74
N ASN A 164 -24.93 2.32 -24.41
CA ASN A 164 -24.72 1.40 -23.28
C ASN A 164 -23.52 0.48 -23.51
N GLU A 165 -23.37 -0.06 -24.73
CA GLU A 165 -22.23 -0.92 -25.07
C GLU A 165 -20.92 -0.11 -25.10
N VAL A 166 -20.92 1.11 -25.67
CA VAL A 166 -19.76 2.02 -25.65
C VAL A 166 -19.37 2.44 -24.23
N ALA A 167 -20.35 2.73 -23.38
CA ALA A 167 -20.11 3.06 -21.98
C ALA A 167 -19.53 1.87 -21.20
N PHE A 168 -19.99 0.65 -21.48
CA PHE A 168 -19.45 -0.58 -20.90
C PHE A 168 -18.04 -0.90 -21.38
N THR A 169 -17.74 -0.81 -22.68
CA THR A 169 -16.37 -0.97 -23.19
C THR A 169 -15.43 0.02 -22.49
N LYS A 170 -15.84 1.29 -22.40
CA LYS A 170 -15.07 2.32 -21.71
C LYS A 170 -14.88 2.05 -20.20
N PHE A 171 -15.90 1.52 -19.52
CA PHE A 171 -15.82 1.09 -18.12
C PHE A 171 -14.81 -0.07 -17.97
N LEU A 172 -14.96 -1.12 -18.77
CA LEU A 172 -14.13 -2.32 -18.73
C LEU A 172 -12.66 -1.99 -19.04
N ASP A 173 -12.39 -1.25 -20.12
CA ASP A 173 -11.05 -0.81 -20.51
C ASP A 173 -10.38 0.02 -19.39
N THR A 174 -11.15 0.86 -18.70
CA THR A 174 -10.66 1.67 -17.57
C THR A 174 -10.27 0.76 -16.40
N LYS A 175 -11.11 -0.21 -16.03
CA LYS A 175 -10.80 -1.16 -14.93
C LYS A 175 -9.62 -2.07 -15.28
N VAL A 176 -9.54 -2.58 -16.50
CA VAL A 176 -8.41 -3.40 -16.99
C VAL A 176 -7.10 -2.62 -16.98
N ALA A 177 -7.09 -1.38 -17.46
CA ALA A 177 -5.89 -0.54 -17.45
C ALA A 177 -5.39 -0.25 -16.02
N LEU A 178 -6.29 0.05 -15.08
CA LEU A 178 -5.93 0.25 -13.66
C LEU A 178 -5.40 -1.02 -12.99
N LEU A 179 -5.97 -2.19 -13.31
CA LEU A 179 -5.46 -3.47 -12.85
C LEU A 179 -4.05 -3.77 -13.39
N ALA A 180 -3.79 -3.43 -14.66
CA ALA A 180 -2.47 -3.58 -15.28
C ALA A 180 -1.42 -2.59 -14.71
N GLU A 181 -1.82 -1.38 -14.33
CA GLU A 181 -0.97 -0.43 -13.60
C GLU A 181 -0.63 -0.93 -12.19
N ALA A 182 -1.61 -1.47 -11.46
CA ALA A 182 -1.42 -1.99 -10.11
C ALA A 182 -0.66 -3.34 -10.06
N ASN A 183 -0.80 -4.18 -11.09
CA ASN A 183 -0.15 -5.47 -11.20
C ASN A 183 0.35 -5.71 -12.64
N PRO A 184 1.64 -5.42 -12.94
CA PRO A 184 2.21 -5.65 -14.26
C PRO A 184 2.11 -7.11 -14.74
N ALA A 185 2.06 -8.10 -13.85
CA ALA A 185 1.90 -9.51 -14.21
C ALA A 185 0.46 -9.89 -14.62
N ALA A 186 -0.52 -9.00 -14.40
CA ALA A 186 -1.89 -9.14 -14.91
C ALA A 186 -2.06 -8.56 -16.32
N LYS A 187 -1.14 -7.72 -16.79
CA LYS A 187 -1.26 -6.94 -18.04
C LYS A 187 -1.50 -7.81 -19.29
N ASP A 188 -0.86 -8.97 -19.36
CA ASP A 188 -0.92 -9.87 -20.52
C ASP A 188 -1.90 -11.05 -20.32
N ARG A 189 -2.70 -11.04 -19.24
CA ARG A 189 -3.76 -12.05 -19.03
C ARG A 189 -5.07 -11.56 -19.67
N PRO A 190 -5.59 -12.23 -20.72
CA PRO A 190 -6.90 -11.90 -21.25
C PRO A 190 -7.99 -12.22 -20.23
N LEU A 191 -8.98 -11.33 -20.08
CA LEU A 191 -10.19 -11.63 -19.31
C LEU A 191 -10.91 -12.83 -19.94
N SER A 192 -11.41 -13.75 -19.10
CA SER A 192 -12.27 -14.82 -19.58
C SER A 192 -13.62 -14.25 -20.01
N ASP A 193 -14.37 -15.00 -20.83
CA ASP A 193 -15.69 -14.55 -21.27
C ASP A 193 -16.69 -14.51 -20.10
N SER A 194 -16.50 -15.37 -19.08
CA SER A 194 -17.27 -15.30 -17.82
C SER A 194 -16.98 -14.02 -17.02
N ASP A 195 -15.71 -13.57 -16.96
CA ASP A 195 -15.37 -12.32 -16.27
C ASP A 195 -15.99 -11.11 -16.99
N LYS A 196 -16.00 -11.14 -18.33
CA LYS A 196 -16.64 -10.09 -19.15
C LYS A 196 -18.15 -10.08 -18.95
N GLU A 197 -18.79 -11.25 -18.90
CA GLU A 197 -20.23 -11.39 -18.67
C GLU A 197 -20.63 -10.87 -17.28
N GLN A 198 -19.90 -11.27 -16.23
CA GLN A 198 -20.08 -10.75 -14.87
C GLN A 198 -19.87 -9.22 -14.81
N ALA A 199 -18.81 -8.70 -15.43
CA ALA A 199 -18.57 -7.26 -15.49
C ALA A 199 -19.68 -6.51 -16.25
N ARG A 200 -20.27 -7.13 -17.28
CA ARG A 200 -21.36 -6.58 -18.09
C ARG A 200 -22.68 -6.56 -17.32
N GLU A 201 -22.98 -7.62 -16.57
CA GLU A 201 -24.13 -7.65 -15.65
C GLU A 201 -23.98 -6.61 -14.53
N PHE A 202 -22.81 -6.56 -13.88
CA PHE A 202 -22.50 -5.62 -12.81
C PHE A 202 -22.60 -4.16 -13.28
N PHE A 203 -22.04 -3.84 -14.45
CA PHE A 203 -22.17 -2.52 -15.06
C PHE A 203 -23.63 -2.13 -15.32
N ALA A 204 -24.43 -3.04 -15.88
CA ALA A 204 -25.85 -2.78 -16.12
C ALA A 204 -26.61 -2.50 -14.80
N LYS A 205 -26.36 -3.31 -13.76
CA LYS A 205 -26.96 -3.12 -12.43
C LYS A 205 -26.58 -1.77 -11.80
N ILE A 206 -25.32 -1.35 -11.92
CA ILE A 206 -24.89 0.00 -11.52
C ILE A 206 -25.69 1.06 -12.27
N MET A 207 -25.73 0.99 -13.60
CA MET A 207 -26.35 2.03 -14.42
C MET A 207 -27.87 2.11 -14.24
N ILE A 208 -28.56 0.99 -14.00
CA ILE A 208 -30.00 0.97 -13.67
C ILE A 208 -30.27 1.78 -12.40
N TYR A 209 -29.54 1.54 -11.31
CA TYR A 209 -29.73 2.27 -10.06
C TYR A 209 -29.20 3.71 -10.11
N VAL A 210 -28.19 4.02 -10.92
CA VAL A 210 -27.75 5.40 -11.17
C VAL A 210 -28.84 6.19 -11.90
N ASP A 211 -29.44 5.63 -12.97
CA ASP A 211 -30.50 6.31 -13.70
C ASP A 211 -31.77 6.48 -12.84
N GLU A 212 -32.16 5.46 -12.05
CA GLU A 212 -33.29 5.56 -11.12
C GLU A 212 -33.04 6.61 -10.01
N TYR A 213 -31.86 6.60 -9.38
CA TYR A 213 -31.49 7.60 -8.37
C TYR A 213 -31.55 9.02 -8.94
N ASN A 214 -30.97 9.24 -10.13
CA ASN A 214 -30.92 10.56 -10.75
C ASN A 214 -32.31 11.09 -11.15
N ASP A 215 -33.20 10.22 -11.65
CA ASP A 215 -34.58 10.58 -11.99
C ASP A 215 -35.39 10.95 -10.74
N LYS A 216 -35.35 10.12 -9.69
CA LYS A 216 -36.00 10.44 -8.40
C LYS A 216 -35.44 11.71 -7.76
N LEU A 217 -34.12 11.90 -7.83
CA LEU A 217 -33.46 13.10 -7.32
C LEU A 217 -33.93 14.35 -8.06
N ALA A 218 -34.08 14.29 -9.38
CA ALA A 218 -34.59 15.40 -10.19
C ALA A 218 -36.07 15.73 -9.89
N LYS A 219 -36.86 14.73 -9.48
CA LYS A 219 -38.26 14.87 -9.04
C LYS A 219 -38.40 15.33 -7.58
N GLY A 220 -37.33 15.31 -6.79
CA GLY A 220 -37.38 15.58 -5.34
C GLY A 220 -37.89 14.41 -4.50
N GLU A 221 -37.85 13.19 -5.04
CA GLU A 221 -38.29 11.94 -4.40
C GLU A 221 -37.18 11.27 -3.57
N ILE A 222 -35.94 11.75 -3.67
CA ILE A 222 -34.83 11.36 -2.78
C ILE A 222 -34.85 12.28 -1.55
N ASP A 223 -34.96 11.69 -0.36
CA ASP A 223 -34.82 12.40 0.93
C ASP A 223 -33.58 13.30 0.91
N GLU A 224 -33.68 14.53 1.41
CA GLU A 224 -32.53 15.43 1.40
C GLU A 224 -31.38 14.83 2.20
N THR A 225 -31.60 14.09 3.29
CA THR A 225 -30.48 13.45 4.03
C THR A 225 -29.86 12.29 3.25
N LEU A 226 -30.60 11.61 2.36
CA LEU A 226 -30.12 10.70 1.32
C LEU A 226 -29.73 11.41 0.00
N ALA A 227 -29.84 12.75 -0.04
CA ALA A 227 -29.10 13.71 -0.88
C ALA A 227 -27.93 14.38 -0.07
N LYS A 228 -27.81 14.03 1.22
CA LYS A 228 -26.70 14.28 2.14
C LYS A 228 -25.96 12.98 2.61
N ARG A 229 -26.25 11.78 2.05
CA ARG A 229 -25.49 10.52 2.26
C ARG A 229 -25.30 9.51 1.04
N ILE A 230 -24.57 9.90 -0.03
CA ILE A 230 -23.94 9.30 -1.29
C ILE A 230 -22.68 10.17 -1.77
N GLY A 231 -22.71 11.18 -2.68
CA GLY A 231 -21.94 12.49 -2.69
C GLY A 231 -20.57 12.70 -2.00
N LEU A 232 -20.44 13.05 -0.72
CA LEU A 232 -19.25 13.01 0.13
C LEU A 232 -18.55 11.65 0.13
N GLN A 233 -19.22 10.52 0.01
CA GLN A 233 -18.52 9.29 -0.37
C GLN A 233 -17.99 9.41 -1.80
N VAL A 234 -18.73 9.98 -2.76
CA VAL A 234 -18.17 10.22 -4.11
C VAL A 234 -16.92 11.11 -3.98
N LYS A 235 -16.97 12.21 -3.22
CA LYS A 235 -15.88 13.14 -2.91
C LYS A 235 -14.72 12.41 -2.22
N LEU A 236 -14.96 11.66 -1.14
CA LEU A 236 -13.93 10.94 -0.38
C LEU A 236 -13.34 9.77 -1.17
N GLN A 237 -14.13 8.99 -1.91
CA GLN A 237 -13.64 7.89 -2.76
C GLN A 237 -12.86 8.44 -3.97
N GLN A 238 -13.33 9.52 -4.60
CA GLN A 238 -12.56 10.23 -5.62
C GLN A 238 -11.27 10.83 -5.03
N ALA A 239 -11.31 11.39 -3.82
CA ALA A 239 -10.14 11.91 -3.12
C ALA A 239 -9.15 10.79 -2.78
N GLN A 240 -9.62 9.64 -2.30
CA GLN A 240 -8.79 8.46 -2.01
C GLN A 240 -8.12 7.93 -3.27
N PHE A 241 -8.87 7.83 -4.37
CA PHE A 241 -8.32 7.45 -5.68
C PHE A 241 -7.23 8.43 -6.14
N LEU A 242 -7.50 9.73 -6.12
CA LEU A 242 -6.55 10.77 -6.54
C LEU A 242 -5.33 10.86 -5.63
N ALA A 243 -5.53 10.82 -4.31
CA ALA A 243 -4.45 10.87 -3.34
C ALA A 243 -3.53 9.64 -3.44
N ARG A 244 -4.07 8.44 -3.68
CA ARG A 244 -3.27 7.23 -3.92
C ARG A 244 -2.37 7.39 -5.14
N ILE A 245 -2.96 7.64 -6.31
CA ILE A 245 -2.18 7.71 -7.57
C ILE A 245 -1.21 8.89 -7.57
N TYR A 246 -1.58 10.02 -6.98
CA TYR A 246 -0.69 11.17 -6.88
C TYR A 246 0.46 10.92 -5.91
N SER A 247 0.24 10.15 -4.84
CA SER A 247 1.32 9.78 -3.92
C SER A 247 2.34 8.83 -4.54
N GLU A 248 1.93 8.00 -5.49
CA GLU A 248 2.87 7.22 -6.31
C GLU A 248 3.69 8.12 -7.25
N GLU A 249 3.13 9.24 -7.74
CA GLU A 249 3.91 10.26 -8.46
C GLU A 249 4.84 11.06 -7.54
N VAL A 250 4.36 11.51 -6.38
CA VAL A 250 5.14 12.25 -5.38
C VAL A 250 6.31 11.41 -4.89
N ALA A 251 6.08 10.13 -4.55
CA ALA A 251 7.13 9.21 -4.11
C ALA A 251 8.28 9.08 -5.11
N LYS A 252 8.00 9.08 -6.42
CA LYS A 252 9.02 9.06 -7.49
C LYS A 252 9.78 10.38 -7.61
N ARG A 253 9.15 11.52 -7.26
CA ARG A 253 9.80 12.84 -7.28
C ARG A 253 10.72 13.06 -6.07
N ILE A 254 10.50 12.35 -4.97
CA ILE A 254 11.25 12.48 -3.71
C ILE A 254 12.19 11.30 -3.43
N GLU A 255 12.34 10.38 -4.39
CA GLU A 255 13.18 9.19 -4.28
C GLU A 255 14.61 9.57 -3.84
N VAL A 256 15.18 8.79 -2.91
CA VAL A 256 16.54 9.01 -2.41
C VAL A 256 17.51 8.22 -3.26
N THR A 257 18.39 8.96 -3.94
CA THR A 257 19.44 8.40 -4.80
C THR A 257 20.67 8.02 -3.97
N ASP A 258 21.52 7.16 -4.52
CA ASP A 258 22.78 6.81 -3.85
C ASP A 258 23.76 8.00 -3.80
N GLU A 259 23.60 8.99 -4.69
CA GLU A 259 24.31 10.28 -4.64
C GLU A 259 23.86 11.13 -3.44
N ASP A 260 22.55 11.19 -3.16
CA ASP A 260 22.02 11.86 -1.96
C ASP A 260 22.58 11.23 -0.68
N VAL A 261 22.63 9.90 -0.63
CA VAL A 261 23.18 9.13 0.50
C VAL A 261 24.68 9.39 0.67
N ALA A 262 25.45 9.31 -0.41
CA ALA A 262 26.89 9.54 -0.38
C ALA A 262 27.23 10.98 0.04
N LYS A 263 26.47 11.97 -0.46
CA LYS A 263 26.61 13.37 -0.06
C LYS A 263 26.32 13.56 1.43
N TYR A 264 25.21 13.00 1.93
CA TYR A 264 24.83 13.13 3.33
C TYR A 264 25.90 12.52 4.26
N ILE A 265 26.42 11.32 3.92
CA ILE A 265 27.53 10.69 4.65
C ILE A 265 28.78 11.58 4.65
N ALA A 266 29.14 12.17 3.50
CA ALA A 266 30.31 13.05 3.40
C ALA A 266 30.16 14.38 4.18
N GLU A 267 28.93 14.83 4.42
CA GLU A 267 28.63 16.04 5.19
C GLU A 267 28.45 15.77 6.70
N HIS A 268 28.48 14.51 7.17
CA HIS A 268 28.11 14.10 8.52
C HIS A 268 29.21 13.21 9.18
N PRO A 269 30.12 13.79 9.99
CA PRO A 269 31.28 13.10 10.54
C PRO A 269 30.99 11.87 11.41
N GLU A 270 29.79 11.73 11.97
CA GLU A 270 29.36 10.56 12.73
C GLU A 270 29.29 9.26 11.88
N PHE A 271 29.35 9.39 10.55
CA PHE A 271 29.43 8.27 9.60
C PHE A 271 30.83 8.06 9.02
N ASP A 272 31.86 8.78 9.49
CA ASP A 272 33.22 8.54 9.03
C ASP A 272 33.69 7.13 9.48
N THR A 273 34.27 6.41 8.53
CA THR A 273 34.79 5.04 8.71
C THR A 273 36.31 5.00 8.63
N SER A 274 36.99 6.14 8.51
CA SER A 274 38.45 6.25 8.37
C SER A 274 39.22 5.55 9.49
N GLU A 275 38.84 5.75 10.75
CA GLU A 275 39.46 5.07 11.91
C GLU A 275 39.20 3.56 11.90
N LYS A 276 37.97 3.14 11.56
CA LYS A 276 37.59 1.73 11.42
C LYS A 276 38.40 1.04 10.31
N ARG A 277 38.64 1.76 9.21
CA ARG A 277 39.49 1.31 8.11
C ARG A 277 40.95 1.16 8.56
N ALA A 278 41.51 2.17 9.23
CA ALA A 278 42.88 2.12 9.72
C ALA A 278 43.11 0.94 10.69
N LYS A 279 42.16 0.70 11.62
CA LYS A 279 42.15 -0.47 12.50
C LYS A 279 42.13 -1.79 11.72
N ALA A 280 41.29 -1.89 10.67
CA ALA A 280 41.24 -3.07 9.82
C ALA A 280 42.54 -3.27 9.01
N GLU A 281 43.16 -2.20 8.49
CA GLU A 281 44.43 -2.26 7.78
C GLU A 281 45.59 -2.71 8.69
N GLU A 282 45.60 -2.29 9.97
CA GLU A 282 46.54 -2.77 11.00
C GLU A 282 46.39 -4.27 11.27
N ILE A 283 45.16 -4.74 11.50
CA ILE A 283 44.89 -6.17 11.77
C ILE A 283 45.23 -7.03 10.54
N LEU A 284 44.98 -6.52 9.33
CA LEU A 284 45.39 -7.19 8.08
C LEU A 284 46.91 -7.33 7.99
N ALA A 285 47.67 -6.32 8.41
CA ALA A 285 49.13 -6.37 8.44
C ALA A 285 49.64 -7.38 9.49
N ARG A 286 49.04 -7.41 10.69
CA ARG A 286 49.33 -8.40 11.75
C ARG A 286 49.08 -9.84 11.28
N ALA A 287 47.91 -10.10 10.68
CA ALA A 287 47.56 -11.42 10.15
C ALA A 287 48.54 -11.87 9.04
N LYS A 288 48.96 -10.96 8.14
CA LYS A 288 49.97 -11.23 7.11
C LYS A 288 51.38 -11.42 7.64
N ALA A 289 51.71 -10.85 8.81
CA ALA A 289 52.98 -11.07 9.50
C ALA A 289 53.07 -12.46 10.17
N GLY A 290 52.01 -13.26 10.15
CA GLY A 290 51.97 -14.62 10.67
C GLY A 290 51.46 -14.75 12.11
N GLU A 291 50.83 -13.71 12.65
CA GLU A 291 50.07 -13.82 13.90
C GLU A 291 48.86 -14.73 13.73
N ASP A 292 48.45 -15.45 14.78
CA ASP A 292 47.35 -16.41 14.68
C ASP A 292 46.03 -15.72 14.33
N PHE A 293 45.48 -16.10 13.17
CA PHE A 293 44.23 -15.55 12.65
C PHE A 293 43.04 -15.84 13.57
N ALA A 294 43.02 -17.00 14.24
CA ALA A 294 41.93 -17.35 15.14
C ALA A 294 41.94 -16.48 16.41
N ALA A 295 43.11 -16.23 17.00
CA ALA A 295 43.29 -15.27 18.07
C ALA A 295 42.89 -13.85 17.66
N LEU A 296 43.38 -13.34 16.52
CA LEU A 296 43.03 -12.02 16.00
C LEU A 296 41.52 -11.87 15.77
N ALA A 297 40.87 -12.90 15.21
CA ALA A 297 39.42 -12.90 15.03
C ALA A 297 38.68 -12.91 16.37
N ASN A 298 39.15 -13.68 17.36
CA ASN A 298 38.57 -13.75 18.70
C ASN A 298 38.75 -12.43 19.50
N GLU A 299 39.81 -11.66 19.22
CA GLU A 299 40.08 -10.37 19.84
C GLU A 299 39.32 -9.23 19.16
N PHE A 300 39.36 -9.14 17.83
CA PHE A 300 38.94 -7.94 17.08
C PHE A 300 37.66 -8.07 16.24
N SER A 301 37.17 -9.28 15.93
CA SER A 301 36.02 -9.41 15.04
C SER A 301 34.73 -8.99 15.75
N GLU A 302 34.07 -8.00 15.16
CA GLU A 302 32.78 -7.44 15.59
C GLU A 302 31.58 -8.20 14.96
N ASP A 303 31.85 -9.24 14.15
CA ASP A 303 30.83 -10.15 13.65
C ASP A 303 30.16 -10.96 14.79
N PRO A 304 28.83 -10.89 14.94
CA PRO A 304 28.10 -11.71 15.91
C PRO A 304 28.28 -13.24 15.72
N GLY A 305 28.54 -13.70 14.49
CA GLY A 305 28.77 -15.11 14.19
C GLY A 305 30.08 -15.69 14.71
N ASN A 306 31.03 -14.84 15.10
CA ASN A 306 32.25 -15.20 15.83
C ASN A 306 32.01 -15.40 17.35
N GLY A 307 30.84 -15.02 17.85
CA GLY A 307 30.44 -15.20 19.25
C GLY A 307 30.44 -16.67 19.71
N PRO A 308 30.44 -16.91 21.03
CA PRO A 308 30.40 -18.26 21.58
C PRO A 308 29.06 -18.96 21.31
N MET A 309 29.13 -20.25 20.98
CA MET A 309 27.94 -21.08 20.75
C MET A 309 27.32 -21.52 22.10
N GLY A 310 26.37 -20.73 22.60
CA GLY A 310 25.66 -20.99 23.87
C GLY A 310 26.44 -20.57 25.11
N GLU A 311 25.84 -20.74 26.29
CA GLU A 311 26.51 -20.44 27.57
C GLU A 311 27.74 -21.34 27.75
N GLY A 312 28.91 -20.72 27.87
CA GLY A 312 30.19 -21.43 28.04
C GLY A 312 30.83 -21.97 26.76
N GLY A 313 30.28 -21.67 25.58
CA GLY A 313 30.91 -22.04 24.29
C GLY A 313 32.22 -21.28 24.03
N GLU A 314 33.10 -21.88 23.22
CA GLU A 314 34.29 -21.19 22.70
C GLU A 314 33.93 -20.28 21.52
N LYS A 315 34.68 -19.18 21.33
CA LYS A 315 34.58 -18.35 20.13
C LYS A 315 35.17 -19.07 18.92
N ARG A 316 34.63 -18.82 17.72
CA ARG A 316 34.94 -19.63 16.51
C ARG A 316 36.27 -19.27 15.82
N GLY A 317 36.95 -18.21 16.25
CA GLY A 317 38.13 -17.68 15.56
C GLY A 317 37.81 -17.21 14.15
N GLY A 318 36.63 -16.63 13.95
CA GLY A 318 36.10 -16.15 12.68
C GLY A 318 35.68 -17.24 11.69
N LEU A 319 35.71 -18.53 12.07
CA LEU A 319 35.50 -19.65 11.14
C LEU A 319 34.04 -19.84 10.76
N TYR A 320 33.80 -19.85 9.45
CA TYR A 320 32.58 -20.33 8.80
C TYR A 320 32.94 -21.55 7.96
N GLU A 321 32.15 -22.63 8.10
CA GLU A 321 32.40 -23.93 7.47
C GLU A 321 31.26 -24.25 6.50
N LYS A 322 31.57 -24.99 5.43
CA LYS A 322 30.63 -25.49 4.42
C LYS A 322 29.80 -24.37 3.77
N ILE A 323 30.41 -23.21 3.59
CA ILE A 323 29.79 -22.08 2.88
C ILE A 323 29.55 -22.54 1.45
N THR A 324 28.30 -22.49 0.98
CA THR A 324 27.96 -22.76 -0.42
C THR A 324 27.94 -21.44 -1.20
N GLN A 325 28.26 -21.50 -2.49
CA GLN A 325 28.15 -20.33 -3.37
C GLN A 325 26.77 -19.64 -3.26
N GLY A 326 26.76 -18.32 -3.16
CA GLY A 326 25.56 -17.49 -2.98
C GLY A 326 25.06 -17.33 -1.53
N GLN A 327 25.73 -17.93 -0.53
CA GLN A 327 25.37 -17.71 0.89
C GLN A 327 25.95 -16.41 1.48
N MET A 328 27.09 -15.94 0.96
CA MET A 328 27.75 -14.72 1.43
C MET A 328 27.46 -13.55 0.49
N VAL A 329 27.62 -12.32 0.99
CA VAL A 329 27.55 -11.12 0.14
C VAL A 329 28.62 -11.17 -0.95
N LYS A 330 28.24 -10.76 -2.16
CA LYS A 330 29.05 -10.93 -3.37
C LYS A 330 30.54 -10.51 -3.23
N PRO A 331 30.91 -9.35 -2.64
CA PRO A 331 32.32 -8.97 -2.50
C PRO A 331 33.12 -9.93 -1.60
N PHE A 332 32.50 -10.46 -0.54
CA PHE A 332 33.12 -11.45 0.34
C PHE A 332 33.37 -12.76 -0.40
N GLU A 333 32.36 -13.24 -1.12
CA GLU A 333 32.45 -14.50 -1.87
C GLU A 333 33.49 -14.44 -2.99
N GLU A 334 33.47 -13.38 -3.80
CA GLU A 334 34.45 -13.18 -4.89
C GLU A 334 35.88 -13.12 -4.34
N ALA A 335 36.10 -12.45 -3.21
CA ALA A 335 37.40 -12.39 -2.56
C ALA A 335 37.82 -13.74 -1.93
N ALA A 336 36.91 -14.47 -1.29
CA ALA A 336 37.20 -15.76 -0.67
C ALA A 336 37.52 -16.84 -1.73
N LEU A 337 36.76 -16.89 -2.83
CA LEU A 337 36.91 -17.90 -3.88
C LEU A 337 38.13 -17.68 -4.80
N ALA A 338 38.68 -16.46 -4.81
CA ALA A 338 39.90 -16.07 -5.53
C ALA A 338 41.20 -16.43 -4.79
N LEU A 339 41.11 -16.95 -3.56
CA LEU A 339 42.26 -17.37 -2.75
C LEU A 339 42.54 -18.87 -2.92
N GLU A 340 43.79 -19.26 -2.66
CA GLU A 340 44.16 -20.66 -2.40
C GLU A 340 44.03 -20.99 -0.91
N PRO A 341 43.77 -22.26 -0.53
CA PRO A 341 43.70 -22.68 0.87
C PRO A 341 44.95 -22.27 1.68
N GLY A 342 44.71 -21.65 2.84
CA GLY A 342 45.72 -21.05 3.71
C GLY A 342 46.05 -19.59 3.42
N GLN A 343 45.64 -19.02 2.27
CA GLN A 343 45.92 -17.62 1.93
C GLN A 343 44.97 -16.63 2.62
N ILE A 344 45.50 -15.42 2.85
CA ILE A 344 44.76 -14.25 3.35
C ILE A 344 44.58 -13.28 2.17
N ALA A 345 43.42 -12.62 2.11
CA ALA A 345 43.12 -11.59 1.12
C ALA A 345 44.23 -10.52 1.04
N PRO A 346 44.67 -10.13 -0.18
CA PRO A 346 45.76 -9.16 -0.33
C PRO A 346 45.36 -7.74 0.08
N GLN A 347 44.06 -7.44 0.16
CA GLN A 347 43.51 -6.14 0.57
C GLN A 347 42.29 -6.38 1.48
N LEU A 348 41.81 -5.32 2.15
CA LEU A 348 40.52 -5.35 2.82
C LEU A 348 39.40 -5.53 1.79
N VAL A 349 38.35 -6.24 2.20
CA VAL A 349 37.13 -6.43 1.41
C VAL A 349 36.03 -5.60 2.04
N GLU A 350 35.58 -4.57 1.34
CA GLU A 350 34.52 -3.68 1.80
C GLU A 350 33.13 -4.26 1.45
N THR A 351 32.21 -4.22 2.41
CA THR A 351 30.79 -4.58 2.24
C THR A 351 29.92 -3.58 2.98
N ASP A 352 28.59 -3.69 2.84
CA ASP A 352 27.65 -2.86 3.61
C ASP A 352 27.74 -3.08 5.14
N TYR A 353 28.36 -4.19 5.59
CA TYR A 353 28.63 -4.44 7.01
C TYR A 353 29.94 -3.82 7.49
N GLY A 354 30.89 -3.51 6.59
CA GLY A 354 32.19 -2.91 6.91
C GLY A 354 33.37 -3.62 6.27
N PHE A 355 34.51 -3.58 6.96
CA PHE A 355 35.78 -4.07 6.43
C PHE A 355 36.04 -5.51 6.86
N HIS A 356 36.17 -6.40 5.89
CA HIS A 356 36.48 -7.80 6.11
C HIS A 356 37.95 -8.09 5.80
N ILE A 357 38.59 -8.80 6.72
CA ILE A 357 39.86 -9.50 6.51
C ILE A 357 39.50 -10.97 6.33
N ILE A 358 39.80 -11.56 5.17
CA ILE A 358 39.36 -12.92 4.83
C ILE A 358 40.58 -13.84 4.70
N LYS A 359 40.49 -15.03 5.27
CA LYS A 359 41.42 -16.15 5.05
C LYS A 359 40.63 -17.36 4.56
N LEU A 360 41.05 -17.97 3.46
CA LEU A 360 40.48 -19.23 3.01
C LEU A 360 41.16 -20.38 3.77
N GLU A 361 40.38 -21.26 4.41
CA GLU A 361 40.93 -22.46 5.07
C GLU A 361 40.83 -23.69 4.14
N LYS A 362 39.72 -23.81 3.40
CA LYS A 362 39.47 -24.94 2.50
C LYS A 362 38.58 -24.54 1.34
N LYS A 363 38.81 -25.16 0.19
CA LYS A 363 37.93 -25.12 -0.99
C LYS A 363 37.68 -26.55 -1.46
N SER A 364 36.44 -26.87 -1.79
CA SER A 364 36.01 -28.20 -2.22
C SER A 364 34.99 -28.04 -3.35
N GLU A 365 35.39 -28.46 -4.55
CA GLU A 365 34.53 -28.47 -5.71
C GLU A 365 33.88 -29.86 -5.82
N GLN A 366 32.58 -29.94 -5.58
CA GLN A 366 31.84 -31.16 -5.88
C GLN A 366 31.37 -31.11 -7.34
N PRO A 367 31.78 -32.09 -8.18
CA PRO A 367 31.15 -32.27 -9.49
C PRO A 367 29.64 -32.36 -9.30
N ALA A 368 28.87 -31.77 -10.22
CA ALA A 368 27.42 -31.95 -10.22
C ALA A 368 27.11 -33.45 -10.35
N ALA A 369 26.64 -34.03 -9.25
CA ALA A 369 26.07 -35.37 -9.28
C ALA A 369 24.90 -35.34 -10.26
N GLU A 370 24.86 -36.30 -11.19
CA GLU A 370 23.71 -36.48 -12.08
C GLU A 370 22.45 -36.58 -11.20
N ALA A 371 21.46 -35.72 -11.48
CA ALA A 371 20.22 -35.75 -10.73
C ALA A 371 19.60 -37.15 -10.87
N PRO A 372 19.17 -37.80 -9.77
CA PRO A 372 18.52 -39.10 -9.88
C PRO A 372 17.31 -38.97 -10.81
N PRO A 373 17.04 -39.97 -11.67
CA PRO A 373 15.95 -39.91 -12.64
C PRO A 373 14.63 -39.63 -11.91
N ALA A 374 13.89 -38.64 -12.43
CA ALA A 374 12.65 -38.20 -11.81
C ALA A 374 11.64 -39.36 -11.71
N ALA A 375 11.02 -39.51 -10.53
CA ALA A 375 9.84 -40.35 -10.40
C ALA A 375 8.68 -39.77 -11.23
N GLU A 376 7.84 -40.62 -11.81
CA GLU A 376 6.73 -40.19 -12.66
C GLU A 376 5.85 -39.15 -11.94
N GLY A 377 5.68 -37.97 -12.55
CA GLY A 377 4.88 -36.87 -12.00
C GLY A 377 5.60 -35.90 -11.07
N GLN A 378 6.90 -36.09 -10.75
CA GLN A 378 7.70 -35.12 -10.00
C GLN A 378 8.74 -34.43 -10.89
N PRO A 379 8.99 -33.12 -10.72
CA PRO A 379 10.14 -32.48 -11.36
C PRO A 379 11.44 -33.06 -10.78
N PRO A 380 12.52 -33.19 -11.58
CA PRO A 380 13.81 -33.66 -11.07
C PRO A 380 14.33 -32.73 -9.98
N ALA A 381 14.92 -33.30 -8.93
CA ALA A 381 15.61 -32.51 -7.91
C ALA A 381 16.77 -31.73 -8.56
N PRO A 382 17.02 -30.47 -8.16
CA PRO A 382 18.15 -29.70 -8.69
C PRO A 382 19.47 -30.42 -8.38
N ALA A 383 20.36 -30.47 -9.36
CA ALA A 383 21.67 -31.13 -9.22
C ALA A 383 22.48 -30.44 -8.11
N GLN A 384 22.91 -31.22 -7.11
CA GLN A 384 23.68 -30.73 -5.97
C GLN A 384 25.19 -30.69 -6.30
N GLY A 385 25.53 -29.94 -7.35
CA GLY A 385 26.91 -29.58 -7.68
C GLY A 385 27.20 -28.13 -7.27
N GLY A 386 28.40 -27.86 -6.79
CA GLY A 386 28.78 -26.51 -6.39
C GLY A 386 30.14 -26.44 -5.71
N ILE A 387 30.66 -25.21 -5.62
CA ILE A 387 31.83 -24.92 -4.79
C ILE A 387 31.35 -24.76 -3.35
N THR A 388 32.00 -25.50 -2.45
CA THR A 388 31.90 -25.31 -1.00
C THR A 388 33.24 -24.87 -0.45
N TYR A 389 33.24 -23.98 0.55
CA TYR A 389 34.46 -23.47 1.14
C TYR A 389 34.33 -23.24 2.65
N ASP A 390 35.46 -23.36 3.33
CA ASP A 390 35.62 -22.98 4.73
C ASP A 390 36.51 -21.74 4.76
N ALA A 391 36.06 -20.67 5.42
CA ALA A 391 36.78 -19.40 5.50
C ALA A 391 36.77 -18.86 6.93
N ARG A 392 37.87 -18.23 7.34
CA ARG A 392 37.88 -17.35 8.51
C ARG A 392 37.74 -15.91 8.06
N HIS A 393 37.02 -15.10 8.82
CA HIS A 393 37.11 -13.65 8.66
C HIS A 393 37.14 -12.88 9.98
N ILE A 394 37.66 -11.67 9.89
CA ILE A 394 37.56 -10.62 10.92
C ILE A 394 36.74 -9.50 10.29
N LEU A 395 35.63 -9.13 10.91
CA LEU A 395 34.83 -7.96 10.54
C LEU A 395 35.17 -6.81 11.48
N ILE A 396 35.55 -5.66 10.94
CA ILE A 396 35.43 -4.37 11.63
C ILE A 396 34.17 -3.70 11.10
N SER A 397 33.14 -3.65 11.93
CA SER A 397 31.79 -3.23 11.54
C SER A 397 31.76 -1.74 11.26
N THR A 398 31.29 -1.35 10.07
CA THR A 398 30.93 0.04 9.76
C THR A 398 29.42 0.27 9.86
N GLY A 399 28.71 -0.57 10.59
CA GLY A 399 27.32 -0.30 10.91
C GLY A 399 27.18 0.93 11.80
N TYR A 400 25.96 1.46 11.81
CA TYR A 400 25.50 2.54 12.65
C TYR A 400 24.40 2.04 13.58
N LYS A 401 24.47 2.44 14.84
CA LYS A 401 23.41 2.19 15.83
C LYS A 401 22.72 3.52 16.13
N ASP A 402 21.44 3.59 15.79
CA ASP A 402 20.62 4.77 16.06
C ASP A 402 20.49 5.02 17.57
N GLU A 403 21.04 6.14 18.04
CA GLU A 403 21.00 6.55 19.45
C GLU A 403 19.57 6.78 19.95
N SER A 404 18.64 7.15 19.07
CA SER A 404 17.22 7.32 19.42
C SER A 404 16.50 5.99 19.65
N ASN A 405 17.07 4.88 19.18
CA ASN A 405 16.57 3.53 19.37
C ASN A 405 17.61 2.64 20.09
N PRO A 406 17.73 2.73 21.43
CA PRO A 406 18.76 1.99 22.18
C PRO A 406 18.63 0.46 22.08
N PHE A 407 17.43 -0.04 21.74
CA PHE A 407 17.13 -1.46 21.49
C PHE A 407 17.29 -1.86 20.01
N GLY A 408 17.55 -0.89 19.13
CA GLY A 408 17.82 -1.09 17.72
C GLY A 408 19.08 -1.92 17.51
N ARG A 409 19.06 -2.73 16.45
CA ARG A 409 20.27 -3.39 15.95
C ARG A 409 21.09 -2.38 15.15
N GLU A 410 22.39 -2.62 15.11
CA GLU A 410 23.29 -1.93 14.19
C GLU A 410 22.91 -2.28 12.73
N VAL A 411 22.92 -1.29 11.86
CA VAL A 411 22.53 -1.40 10.44
C VAL A 411 23.57 -0.72 9.55
N PRO A 412 23.74 -1.14 8.27
CA PRO A 412 24.62 -0.45 7.33
C PRO A 412 24.36 1.06 7.27
N ILE A 413 25.42 1.89 7.38
CA ILE A 413 25.32 3.36 7.31
C ILE A 413 24.50 3.82 6.10
N LYS A 414 24.78 3.26 4.90
CA LYS A 414 24.05 3.59 3.67
C LYS A 414 22.55 3.30 3.78
N ALA A 415 22.16 2.20 4.41
CA ALA A 415 20.76 1.83 4.60
C ALA A 415 20.07 2.75 5.63
N TYR A 416 20.74 3.06 6.74
CA TYR A 416 20.26 4.01 7.75
C TYR A 416 20.03 5.41 7.15
N VAL A 417 21.05 5.96 6.50
CA VAL A 417 21.00 7.28 5.86
C VAL A 417 19.92 7.33 4.78
N LYS A 418 19.82 6.28 3.95
CA LYS A 418 18.77 6.19 2.93
C LYS A 418 17.37 6.23 3.55
N GLN A 419 17.10 5.39 4.56
CA GLN A 419 15.82 5.39 5.27
C GLN A 419 15.51 6.75 5.91
N LYS A 420 16.48 7.36 6.59
CA LYS A 420 16.34 8.67 7.23
C LYS A 420 15.98 9.76 6.21
N LEU A 421 16.70 9.84 5.10
CA LEU A 421 16.41 10.78 4.01
C LEU A 421 15.04 10.51 3.36
N GLU A 422 14.64 9.25 3.21
CA GLU A 422 13.31 8.88 2.68
C GLU A 422 12.20 9.38 3.62
N GLU A 423 12.36 9.18 4.94
CA GLU A 423 11.40 9.64 5.95
C GLU A 423 11.34 11.18 6.04
N GLU A 424 12.49 11.85 6.03
CA GLU A 424 12.58 13.32 6.03
C GLU A 424 11.94 13.94 4.77
N ARG A 425 12.28 13.43 3.58
CA ARG A 425 11.68 13.88 2.31
C ARG A 425 10.19 13.58 2.25
N GLN A 426 9.75 12.40 2.70
CA GLN A 426 8.34 12.04 2.73
C GLN A 426 7.54 12.96 3.64
N LYS A 427 8.04 13.21 4.87
CA LYS A 427 7.39 14.13 5.82
C LYS A 427 7.30 15.54 5.22
N LYS A 428 8.41 16.07 4.70
CA LYS A 428 8.44 17.39 4.08
C LYS A 428 7.45 17.50 2.91
N ALA A 429 7.36 16.48 2.05
CA ALA A 429 6.43 16.48 0.93
C ALA A 429 4.96 16.48 1.37
N ILE A 430 4.62 15.77 2.45
CA ILE A 430 3.28 15.81 3.06
C ILE A 430 2.99 17.22 3.60
N ASP A 431 3.92 17.78 4.38
CA ASP A 431 3.77 19.11 4.98
C ASP A 431 3.63 20.20 3.91
N ASP A 432 4.45 20.17 2.86
CA ASP A 432 4.40 21.07 1.69
C ASP A 432 3.04 20.97 0.97
N ILE A 433 2.53 19.76 0.71
CA ILE A 433 1.24 19.53 0.02
C ILE A 433 0.07 20.05 0.88
N VAL A 434 0.06 19.76 2.18
CA VAL A 434 -0.98 20.24 3.10
C VAL A 434 -0.98 21.77 3.20
N ALA A 435 0.20 22.38 3.32
CA ALA A 435 0.35 23.83 3.36
C ALA A 435 -0.07 24.51 2.06
N ALA A 436 0.34 23.98 0.90
CA ALA A 436 0.03 24.55 -0.41
C ALA A 436 -1.46 24.51 -0.76
N ASN A 437 -2.20 23.52 -0.25
CA ASN A 437 -3.60 23.31 -0.61
C ASN A 437 -4.62 24.01 0.30
N ASN A 438 -4.20 24.44 1.50
CA ASN A 438 -5.02 25.21 2.45
C ASN A 438 -6.42 24.59 2.69
N VAL A 439 -6.45 23.27 2.91
CA VAL A 439 -7.71 22.54 3.08
C VAL A 439 -8.39 22.92 4.39
N GLN A 440 -9.66 23.29 4.29
CA GLN A 440 -10.51 23.62 5.43
C GLN A 440 -11.20 22.38 5.97
N VAL A 441 -10.86 22.01 7.21
CA VAL A 441 -11.53 20.96 7.99
C VAL A 441 -11.96 21.59 9.33
N PRO A 442 -13.26 21.57 9.69
CA PRO A 442 -13.73 22.08 10.97
C PRO A 442 -13.31 21.17 12.12
N ASP A 443 -12.91 21.76 13.23
CA ASP A 443 -12.58 21.10 14.49
C ASP A 443 -13.72 21.17 15.52
N ASP A 444 -14.79 21.91 15.24
CA ASP A 444 -15.90 22.26 16.14
C ASP A 444 -17.15 21.36 16.04
N PHE A 445 -17.02 20.17 15.45
CA PHE A 445 -18.14 19.23 15.24
C PHE A 445 -18.56 18.46 16.52
N SER A 446 -19.83 18.07 16.55
CA SER A 446 -20.38 17.22 17.62
C SER A 446 -20.16 15.73 17.34
N VAL A 447 -19.69 14.98 18.34
CA VAL A 447 -19.71 13.51 18.34
C VAL A 447 -20.94 13.06 19.15
N PRO A 448 -21.91 12.33 18.57
CA PRO A 448 -23.05 11.81 19.31
C PRO A 448 -22.63 10.89 20.46
N GLU A 449 -23.37 10.90 21.56
CA GLU A 449 -23.22 9.88 22.59
C GLU A 449 -23.72 8.53 22.07
N VAL A 450 -22.95 7.48 22.34
CA VAL A 450 -23.32 6.10 22.03
C VAL A 450 -24.20 5.59 23.16
N THR A 451 -25.42 5.15 22.86
CA THR A 451 -26.34 4.66 23.90
C THR A 451 -25.96 3.26 24.37
N ASP A 452 -26.29 2.92 25.62
CA ASP A 452 -26.13 1.57 26.17
C ASP A 452 -26.88 0.52 25.33
N GLU A 453 -27.99 0.91 24.69
CA GLU A 453 -28.76 0.04 23.80
C GLU A 453 -28.02 -0.22 22.48
N GLN A 454 -27.37 0.78 21.87
CA GLN A 454 -26.50 0.58 20.70
C GLN A 454 -25.29 -0.29 21.04
N MET A 455 -24.67 -0.07 22.20
CA MET A 455 -23.59 -0.91 22.71
C MET A 455 -24.02 -2.35 22.91
N LYS A 456 -25.21 -2.57 23.49
CA LYS A 456 -25.77 -3.90 23.69
C LYS A 456 -26.08 -4.59 22.36
N GLN A 457 -26.76 -3.92 21.43
CA GLN A 457 -27.06 -4.47 20.10
C GLN A 457 -25.79 -4.88 19.34
N MET A 458 -24.70 -4.09 19.46
CA MET A 458 -23.41 -4.44 18.87
C MET A 458 -22.76 -5.67 19.55
N LEU A 459 -22.82 -5.78 20.87
CA LEU A 459 -22.29 -6.94 21.61
C LEU A 459 -23.09 -8.22 21.31
N ASP A 460 -24.42 -8.13 21.28
CA ASP A 460 -25.30 -9.24 20.95
C ASP A 460 -25.09 -9.73 19.49
N ALA A 461 -24.80 -8.81 18.55
CA ALA A 461 -24.44 -9.14 17.17
C ALA A 461 -23.02 -9.71 16.98
N GLN A 462 -22.13 -9.56 17.97
CA GLN A 462 -20.77 -10.14 17.96
C GLN A 462 -20.67 -11.48 18.68
N GLN A 463 -21.70 -11.90 19.42
CA GLN A 463 -21.73 -13.25 19.98
C GLN A 463 -21.87 -14.26 18.83
N PRO A 464 -20.93 -15.21 18.67
CA PRO A 464 -21.14 -16.31 17.74
C PRO A 464 -22.39 -17.08 18.17
N ALA A 465 -23.24 -17.43 17.21
CA ALA A 465 -24.39 -18.29 17.45
C ALA A 465 -23.90 -19.71 17.78
N PHE A 466 -23.50 -19.92 19.03
CA PHE A 466 -23.45 -21.25 19.63
C PHE A 466 -24.88 -21.75 19.69
N GLY A 467 -25.26 -22.52 18.67
CA GLY A 467 -26.52 -23.25 18.66
C GLY A 467 -26.60 -24.10 19.92
N ASP A 468 -27.71 -23.95 20.63
CA ASP A 468 -28.08 -24.82 21.73
C ASP A 468 -28.51 -26.18 21.12
N ASP A 469 -27.53 -26.96 20.66
CA ASP A 469 -27.68 -28.36 20.26
C ASP A 469 -27.84 -29.24 21.52
N GLY A 470 -28.83 -28.87 22.34
CA GLY A 470 -29.24 -29.53 23.56
C GLY A 470 -30.66 -30.05 23.43
N HIS A 471 -30.84 -31.23 22.82
CA HIS A 471 -31.62 -32.36 23.36
C HIS A 471 -31.71 -33.57 22.41
#